data_AF-A0A516X8E7-F1
#
_entry.id   AF-A0A516X8E7-F1
#
_cell.length_a   1.000
_cell.length_b   1.000
_cell.length_c   1.000
_cell.angle_alpha   90.00
_cell.angle_beta   90.00
_cell.angle_gamma   90.00
#
_symmetry.space_group_name_H-M   'P 1'
#
loop_
_entity.id
_entity.type
_entity.pdbx_description
1 polymer ?
#
loop_
_entity_poly.entity_id
_entity_poly.type
_entity_poly.pdbx_seq_one_letter_code
_entity_poly.pdbx_strand_id
1 'polypeptide(L)'
;MTSVARWAARIGKRPVQVGGRSASPIDPRTWTTFDRVKHLPHGVMLGDGLACLDLDHCLQGDVLAPWAVDAITQLPAGSIIYTERSMSGDGVHVFHRAPEAPGRRRVVGGGAVETYSRARFIAVTGDRFEIEGTVGASAAS
;
A
#
# COMPACT_ATOMS: atom_id res chain seq x y z
N MET A 1 9.49 -2.32 -6.62
CA MET A 1 9.47 -1.28 -5.57
C MET A 1 10.85 -1.02 -4.95
N THR A 2 11.69 -2.01 -4.69
CA THR A 2 12.93 -1.83 -3.91
C THR A 2 14.05 -1.03 -4.61
N SER A 3 13.97 -0.85 -5.94
CA SER A 3 14.98 -0.13 -6.74
C SER A 3 14.90 1.40 -6.67
N VAL A 4 13.86 1.98 -6.06
CA VAL A 4 13.71 3.46 -5.96
C VAL A 4 14.32 4.00 -4.67
N ALA A 5 14.86 5.22 -4.72
CA ALA A 5 15.38 5.95 -3.55
C ALA A 5 14.27 6.74 -2.82
N ARG A 6 13.17 6.06 -2.47
CA ARG A 6 11.96 6.65 -1.88
C ARG A 6 11.58 6.01 -0.54
N TRP A 7 12.54 5.41 0.16
CA TRP A 7 12.30 4.70 1.41
C TRP A 7 12.61 5.56 2.63
N ALA A 8 12.03 5.22 3.77
CA ALA A 8 12.35 5.81 5.06
C ALA A 8 12.22 4.74 6.16
N ALA A 9 12.95 4.89 7.26
CA ALA A 9 12.67 4.15 8.48
C ALA A 9 11.35 4.67 9.09
N ARG A 10 10.82 4.00 10.12
CA ARG A 10 9.61 4.46 10.82
C ARG A 10 9.64 4.20 12.31
N ILE A 11 8.89 5.04 13.04
CA ILE A 11 8.49 4.83 14.43
C ILE A 11 6.96 4.77 14.46
N GLY A 12 6.40 3.59 14.73
CA GLY A 12 4.98 3.33 14.48
C GLY A 12 4.66 3.52 13.00
N LYS A 13 3.67 4.34 12.68
CA LYS A 13 3.31 4.73 11.29
C LYS A 13 4.01 6.00 10.79
N ARG A 14 4.89 6.63 11.60
CA ARG A 14 5.53 7.90 11.27
C ARG A 14 6.86 7.68 10.55
N PRO A 15 7.10 8.30 9.37
CA PRO A 15 8.36 8.19 8.68
C PRO A 15 9.47 9.00 9.37
N VAL A 16 10.65 8.39 9.48
CA VAL A 16 11.87 9.02 9.99
C VAL A 16 13.05 8.69 9.09
N GLN A 17 14.01 9.62 9.03
CA GLN A 17 15.34 9.36 8.51
C GLN A 17 16.02 8.28 9.36
N VAL A 18 17.05 7.61 8.83
CA VAL A 18 17.81 6.57 9.56
C VAL A 18 18.35 7.08 10.91
N GLY A 19 18.69 8.37 11.01
CA GLY A 19 19.12 9.01 12.26
C GLY A 19 17.99 9.45 13.21
N GLY A 20 16.74 9.04 12.97
CA GLY A 20 15.60 9.29 13.87
C GLY A 20 14.88 10.65 13.69
N ARG A 21 15.44 11.59 12.93
CA ARG A 21 14.73 12.84 12.56
C ARG A 21 13.54 12.54 11.66
N SER A 22 12.50 13.37 11.70
CA SER A 22 11.35 13.24 10.79
C SER A 22 11.76 13.21 9.32
N ALA A 23 11.10 12.36 8.54
CA ALA A 23 11.18 12.37 7.08
C ALA A 23 9.89 12.96 6.51
N SER A 24 10.02 13.87 5.56
CA SER A 24 8.88 14.55 4.92
C SER A 24 8.36 13.68 3.78
N PRO A 25 7.04 13.55 3.58
CA PRO A 25 6.49 12.75 2.48
C PRO A 25 6.61 13.42 1.10
N ILE A 26 7.15 14.65 1.03
CA ILE A 26 7.29 15.44 -0.20
C ILE A 26 8.70 16.00 -0.44
N ASP A 27 9.64 15.76 0.48
CA ASP A 27 11.03 16.22 0.33
C ASP A 27 11.98 15.02 0.15
N PRO A 28 12.40 14.72 -1.09
CA PRO A 28 13.29 13.60 -1.41
C PRO A 28 14.62 13.63 -0.65
N ARG A 29 15.09 14.79 -0.19
CA ARG A 29 16.33 14.91 0.60
C ARG A 29 16.23 14.23 1.96
N THR A 30 15.02 13.93 2.41
CA THR A 30 14.76 13.22 3.67
C THR A 30 14.56 11.72 3.49
N TRP A 31 14.60 11.21 2.25
CA TRP A 31 14.39 9.81 1.91
C TRP A 31 15.72 9.08 1.76
N THR A 32 15.66 7.76 1.59
CA THR A 32 16.82 6.90 1.43
C THR A 32 16.50 5.68 0.56
N THR A 33 17.44 4.76 0.40
CA THR A 33 17.27 3.53 -0.39
C THR A 33 16.73 2.39 0.46
N PHE A 34 16.11 1.39 -0.18
CA PHE A 34 15.64 0.19 0.52
C PHE A 34 16.77 -0.50 1.30
N ASP A 35 17.95 -0.64 0.70
CA ASP A 35 19.10 -1.30 1.34
C ASP A 35 19.51 -0.68 2.67
N ARG A 36 19.29 0.62 2.87
CA ARG A 36 19.62 1.31 4.12
C ARG A 36 18.59 1.11 5.23
N VAL A 37 17.37 0.67 4.89
CA VAL A 37 16.26 0.52 5.86
C VAL A 37 15.70 -0.89 5.95
N LYS A 38 16.11 -1.82 5.09
CA LYS A 38 15.57 -3.20 5.03
C LYS A 38 15.65 -3.99 6.33
N HIS A 39 16.55 -3.62 7.24
CA HIS A 39 16.73 -4.23 8.57
C HIS A 39 16.05 -3.45 9.71
N LEU A 40 15.34 -2.36 9.39
CA LEU A 40 14.60 -1.52 10.32
C LEU A 40 13.10 -1.61 10.00
N PRO A 41 12.20 -1.23 10.92
CA PRO A 41 10.85 -0.86 10.52
C PRO A 41 10.90 0.26 9.48
N HIS A 42 10.22 0.09 8.35
CA HIS A 42 10.35 1.02 7.23
C HIS A 42 9.05 1.17 6.43
N GLY A 43 9.11 2.02 5.41
CA GLY A 43 8.06 2.20 4.44
C GLY A 43 8.54 3.02 3.24
N VAL A 44 7.62 3.32 2.34
CA VAL A 44 7.91 3.94 1.05
C VAL A 44 7.07 5.20 0.83
N MET A 45 7.65 6.18 0.14
CA MET A 45 7.00 7.41 -0.29
C MET A 45 6.42 7.22 -1.70
N LEU A 46 5.13 7.51 -1.86
CA LEU A 46 4.43 7.39 -3.14
C LEU A 46 4.75 8.53 -4.11
N GLY A 47 4.55 8.29 -5.41
CA GLY A 47 4.88 9.20 -6.51
C GLY A 47 5.68 8.50 -7.61
N ASP A 48 5.97 9.22 -8.70
CA ASP A 48 6.67 8.71 -9.89
C ASP A 48 6.08 7.39 -10.42
N GLY A 49 4.75 7.30 -10.45
CA GLY A 49 4.03 6.13 -10.94
C GLY A 49 3.85 5.00 -9.92
N LEU A 50 4.36 5.13 -8.68
CA LEU A 50 4.04 4.21 -7.58
C LEU A 50 2.87 4.75 -6.74
N ALA A 51 1.76 4.00 -6.75
CA ALA A 51 0.56 4.27 -5.98
C ALA A 51 0.24 3.14 -5.00
N CYS A 52 -0.64 3.42 -4.05
CA CYS A 52 -1.17 2.45 -3.10
C CYS A 52 -2.69 2.62 -2.98
N LEU A 53 -3.40 1.52 -3.17
CA LEU A 53 -4.77 1.33 -2.73
C LEU A 53 -4.69 0.73 -1.32
N ASP A 54 -5.06 1.51 -0.32
CA ASP A 54 -5.06 1.15 1.09
C ASP A 54 -6.48 0.76 1.51
N LEU A 55 -6.64 -0.49 1.95
CA LEU A 55 -7.93 -1.11 2.25
C LEU A 55 -7.97 -1.39 3.76
N ASP A 56 -8.67 -0.54 4.49
CA ASP A 56 -8.80 -0.63 5.95
C ASP A 56 -9.93 -1.58 6.35
N HIS A 57 -9.67 -2.46 7.33
CA HIS A 57 -10.65 -3.41 7.88
C HIS A 57 -11.35 -4.25 6.80
N CYS A 58 -10.57 -4.74 5.83
CA CYS A 58 -11.06 -5.48 4.69
C CYS A 58 -10.89 -7.00 4.81
N LEU A 59 -10.21 -7.48 5.85
CA LEU A 59 -9.96 -8.90 6.07
C LEU A 59 -10.76 -9.47 7.23
N GLN A 60 -11.29 -10.67 7.01
CA GLN A 60 -11.69 -11.60 8.07
C GLN A 60 -10.79 -12.84 7.99
N GLY A 61 -9.71 -12.84 8.78
CA GLY A 61 -8.62 -13.80 8.60
C GLY A 61 -7.85 -13.51 7.31
N ASP A 62 -7.84 -14.47 6.39
CA ASP A 62 -7.24 -14.31 5.04
C ASP A 62 -8.28 -13.98 3.96
N VAL A 63 -9.56 -13.84 4.32
CA VAL A 63 -10.65 -13.61 3.37
C VAL A 63 -10.92 -12.12 3.21
N LEU A 64 -10.84 -11.63 1.97
CA LEU A 64 -11.21 -10.26 1.62
C LEU A 64 -12.73 -10.08 1.66
N ALA A 65 -13.16 -8.91 2.16
CA ALA A 65 -14.52 -8.46 2.01
C ALA A 65 -14.87 -8.22 0.52
N PRO A 66 -16.11 -8.47 0.07
CA PRO A 66 -16.49 -8.31 -1.33
C PRO A 66 -16.18 -6.93 -1.91
N TRP A 67 -16.42 -5.86 -1.13
CA TRP A 67 -16.14 -4.49 -1.58
C TRP A 67 -14.63 -4.22 -1.79
N ALA A 68 -13.77 -4.98 -1.13
CA ALA A 68 -12.32 -4.87 -1.28
C ALA A 68 -11.87 -5.57 -2.57
N VAL A 69 -12.45 -6.74 -2.87
CA VAL A 69 -12.28 -7.41 -4.17
C VAL A 69 -12.74 -6.51 -5.32
N ASP A 70 -13.91 -5.87 -5.18
CA ASP A 70 -14.42 -4.92 -6.18
C ASP A 70 -13.50 -3.71 -6.38
N ALA A 71 -12.89 -3.20 -5.31
CA ALA A 71 -11.95 -2.09 -5.40
C ALA A 71 -10.64 -2.49 -6.11
N ILE A 72 -10.15 -3.70 -5.85
CA ILE A 72 -8.94 -4.25 -6.47
C ILE A 72 -9.18 -4.53 -7.95
N THR A 73 -10.32 -5.13 -8.31
CA THR A 73 -10.65 -5.49 -9.71
C THR A 73 -10.86 -4.27 -10.62
N GLN A 74 -11.12 -3.10 -10.05
CA GLN A 74 -11.17 -1.83 -10.78
C GLN A 74 -9.77 -1.28 -11.13
N LEU A 75 -8.69 -1.83 -10.55
CA LEU A 75 -7.35 -1.44 -10.94
C LEU A 75 -7.05 -1.90 -12.38
N PRO A 76 -6.30 -1.11 -13.17
CA PRO A 76 -5.91 -1.53 -14.51
C PRO A 76 -5.19 -2.88 -14.51
N ALA A 77 -5.51 -3.76 -15.46
CA ALA A 77 -4.89 -5.06 -15.59
C ALA A 77 -3.35 -4.94 -15.68
N GLY A 78 -2.64 -5.77 -14.93
CA GLY A 78 -1.16 -5.75 -14.87
C GLY A 78 -0.54 -4.54 -14.15
N SER A 79 -1.35 -3.66 -13.56
CA SER A 79 -0.82 -2.51 -12.81
C SER A 79 -0.31 -2.88 -11.42
N ILE A 80 -0.84 -3.94 -10.79
CA ILE A 80 -0.46 -4.39 -9.45
C ILE A 80 1.03 -4.81 -9.45
N ILE A 81 1.77 -4.27 -8.48
CA ILE A 81 3.20 -4.52 -8.29
C ILE A 81 3.41 -5.47 -7.11
N TYR A 82 2.71 -5.22 -6.01
CA TYR A 82 2.90 -5.93 -4.76
C TYR A 82 1.71 -5.72 -3.82
N THR A 83 1.38 -6.74 -3.05
CA THR A 83 0.25 -6.76 -2.11
C THR A 83 0.72 -7.29 -0.77
N GLU A 84 0.31 -6.65 0.30
CA GLU A 84 0.65 -7.05 1.66
C GLU A 84 -0.48 -6.79 2.64
N ARG A 85 -0.50 -7.57 3.71
CA ARG A 85 -1.29 -7.26 4.89
C ARG A 85 -0.72 -6.01 5.56
N SER A 86 -1.59 -5.06 5.90
CA SER A 86 -1.20 -3.80 6.51
C SER A 86 -0.77 -3.98 7.97
N MET A 87 -0.24 -2.91 8.58
CA MET A 87 0.17 -2.92 9.99
C MET A 87 -0.97 -3.21 10.99
N SER A 88 -2.24 -3.04 10.61
CA SER A 88 -3.37 -3.34 11.51
C SER A 88 -3.65 -4.84 11.63
N GLY A 89 -3.19 -5.64 10.67
CA GLY A 89 -3.43 -7.08 10.60
C GLY A 89 -4.74 -7.47 9.90
N ASP A 90 -5.69 -6.54 9.78
CA ASP A 90 -7.01 -6.74 9.16
C ASP A 90 -7.25 -5.86 7.92
N GLY A 91 -6.21 -5.16 7.44
CA GLY A 91 -6.22 -4.38 6.21
C GLY A 91 -5.19 -4.88 5.20
N VAL A 92 -5.25 -4.35 3.97
CA VAL A 92 -4.37 -4.71 2.86
C VAL A 92 -3.86 -3.46 2.15
N HIS A 93 -2.55 -3.40 1.90
CA HIS A 93 -1.98 -2.46 0.94
C HIS A 93 -1.84 -3.15 -0.42
N VAL A 94 -2.35 -2.52 -1.47
CA VAL A 94 -2.13 -2.92 -2.86
C VAL A 94 -1.31 -1.84 -3.55
N PHE A 95 -0.01 -2.09 -3.70
CA PHE A 95 0.87 -1.21 -4.45
C PHE A 95 0.72 -1.48 -5.94
N HIS A 96 0.44 -0.44 -6.72
CA HIS A 96 0.20 -0.56 -8.16
C HIS A 96 0.75 0.64 -8.93
N ARG A 97 0.80 0.52 -10.25
CA ARG A 97 1.17 1.62 -11.15
C ARG A 97 -0.03 2.53 -11.39
N ALA A 98 0.13 3.83 -11.18
CA ALA A 98 -0.88 4.83 -11.57
C ALA A 98 -0.28 6.24 -11.69
N PRO A 99 -0.87 7.12 -12.52
CA PRO A 99 -0.56 8.55 -12.52
C PRO A 99 -0.84 9.21 -11.17
N GLU A 100 -0.15 10.33 -10.93
CA GLU A 100 -0.39 11.13 -9.73
C GLU A 100 -1.77 11.81 -9.76
N ALA A 101 -2.48 11.74 -8.63
CA ALA A 101 -3.80 12.31 -8.45
C ALA A 101 -4.00 12.76 -6.98
N PRO A 102 -4.99 13.62 -6.69
CA PRO A 102 -5.42 13.87 -5.31
C PRO A 102 -5.82 12.57 -4.62
N GLY A 103 -5.44 12.43 -3.35
CA GLY A 103 -5.85 11.28 -2.55
C GLY A 103 -7.36 11.26 -2.35
N ARG A 104 -7.95 10.06 -2.27
CA ARG A 104 -9.38 9.86 -2.04
C ARG A 104 -9.59 8.82 -0.97
N ARG A 105 -10.62 9.02 -0.13
CA ARG A 105 -11.08 8.07 0.88
C ARG A 105 -12.57 7.87 0.75
N ARG A 106 -13.03 6.62 0.85
CA ARG A 106 -14.45 6.26 0.87
C ARG A 106 -14.68 5.19 1.94
N VAL A 107 -15.57 5.46 2.88
CA VAL A 107 -16.03 4.47 3.86
C VAL A 107 -16.99 3.50 3.18
N VAL A 108 -16.81 2.20 3.41
CA VAL A 108 -17.62 1.14 2.80
C VAL A 108 -17.56 -0.14 3.64
N GLY A 109 -18.70 -0.80 3.83
CA GLY A 109 -18.76 -2.16 4.43
C GLY A 109 -18.09 -2.31 5.80
N GLY A 110 -18.12 -1.26 6.63
CA GLY A 110 -17.45 -1.25 7.95
C GLY A 110 -15.95 -0.89 7.92
N GLY A 111 -15.35 -0.76 6.74
CA GLY A 111 -13.98 -0.35 6.52
C GLY A 111 -13.85 0.88 5.62
N ALA A 112 -12.72 1.03 4.94
CA ALA A 112 -12.50 2.11 3.99
C ALA A 112 -11.63 1.69 2.80
N VAL A 113 -11.86 2.36 1.67
CA VAL A 113 -10.99 2.32 0.49
C VAL A 113 -10.32 3.69 0.37
N GLU A 114 -8.99 3.70 0.40
CA GLU A 114 -8.19 4.90 0.22
C GLU A 114 -7.22 4.74 -0.96
N THR A 115 -7.14 5.76 -1.81
CA THR A 115 -6.22 5.77 -2.95
C THR A 115 -5.22 6.89 -2.79
N TYR A 116 -3.94 6.56 -2.86
CA TYR A 116 -2.84 7.51 -2.81
C TYR A 116 -1.86 7.24 -3.94
N SER A 117 -1.41 8.27 -4.65
CA SER A 117 -0.38 8.13 -5.69
C SER A 117 0.77 9.10 -5.56
N ARG A 118 0.75 9.98 -4.55
CA ARG A 118 1.83 10.94 -4.25
C ARG A 118 1.73 11.45 -2.82
N ALA A 119 2.78 12.12 -2.34
CA ALA A 119 2.78 12.89 -1.10
C ALA A 119 2.28 12.12 0.14
N ARG A 120 2.49 10.80 0.15
CA ARG A 120 2.05 9.90 1.22
C ARG A 120 3.14 8.87 1.49
N PHE A 121 3.39 8.65 2.78
CA PHE A 121 4.18 7.53 3.26
C PHE A 121 3.26 6.34 3.51
N ILE A 122 3.63 5.17 3.02
CA ILE A 122 2.97 3.90 3.36
C ILE A 122 3.96 3.09 4.19
N ALA A 123 3.55 2.69 5.39
CA ALA A 123 4.33 1.77 6.22
C ALA A 123 4.29 0.38 5.58
N VAL A 124 5.46 -0.13 5.19
CA VAL A 124 5.56 -1.43 4.52
C VAL A 124 5.79 -2.51 5.58
N THR A 125 5.05 -3.61 5.49
CA THR A 125 5.14 -4.74 6.42
C THR A 125 6.02 -5.86 5.88
N GLY A 126 6.01 -6.08 4.57
CA GLY A 126 6.60 -7.26 3.94
C GLY A 126 5.78 -8.55 4.15
N ASP A 127 4.64 -8.48 4.84
CA ASP A 127 3.72 -9.62 5.02
C ASP A 127 2.89 -9.79 3.76
N ARG A 128 3.48 -10.48 2.78
CA ARG A 128 2.90 -10.65 1.45
C ARG A 128 1.52 -11.29 1.54
N PHE A 129 0.54 -10.64 0.92
CA PHE A 129 -0.84 -11.12 0.85
C PHE A 129 -1.17 -11.50 -0.58
N GLU A 130 -1.48 -12.77 -0.82
CA GLU A 130 -1.89 -13.24 -2.14
C GLU A 130 -3.39 -13.00 -2.33
N ILE A 131 -3.74 -12.28 -3.39
CA ILE A 131 -5.15 -12.12 -3.78
C ILE A 131 -5.52 -13.40 -4.53
N GLU A 132 -6.14 -14.35 -3.84
CA GLU A 132 -6.63 -15.56 -4.50
C GLU A 132 -7.62 -15.20 -5.61
N GLY A 133 -7.42 -15.82 -6.77
CA GLY A 133 -7.95 -15.36 -8.04
C GLY A 133 -9.46 -15.17 -8.05
N THR A 134 -9.89 -14.03 -8.59
CA THR A 134 -11.21 -13.86 -9.20
C THR A 134 -11.30 -14.76 -10.44
N VAL A 135 -11.40 -16.07 -10.26
CA VAL A 135 -11.81 -17.01 -11.31
C VAL A 135 -13.04 -17.76 -10.83
N GLY A 136 -14.19 -17.14 -11.10
CA GLY A 136 -15.45 -17.81 -11.40
C GLY A 136 -16.12 -16.91 -12.44
N ALA A 137 -16.01 -17.15 -13.75
CA ALA A 137 -16.67 -18.26 -14.42
C ALA A 137 -17.99 -18.60 -13.72
N SER A 138 -19.04 -17.89 -14.14
CA SER A 138 -20.41 -18.41 -14.27
C SER A 138 -20.68 -19.73 -13.54
N ALA A 139 -21.28 -19.66 -12.35
CA ALA A 139 -22.14 -20.74 -11.90
C ALA A 139 -23.46 -20.64 -12.67
N ALA A 140 -23.49 -21.25 -13.85
CA ALA A 140 -24.70 -21.70 -14.49
C ALA A 140 -24.84 -23.19 -14.16
N SER A 141 -25.71 -23.50 -13.20
CA SER A 141 -26.53 -24.71 -13.11
C SER A 141 -27.50 -24.56 -11.94
#